data_AF-A0A0G4PDX8-F1
#
_entry.id   AF-A0A0G4PDX8-F1
#
_cell.length_a   1.000
_cell.length_b   1.000
_cell.length_c   1.000
_cell.angle_alpha   90.00
_cell.angle_beta   90.00
_cell.angle_gamma   90.00
#
_symmetry.space_group_name_H-M   'P 1'
#
loop_
_entity.id
_entity.type
_entity.pdbx_description
1 polymer ?
#
loop_
_entity_poly.entity_id
_entity_poly.type
_entity_poly.pdbx_seq_one_letter_code
_entity_poly.pdbx_strand_id
1 'polypeptide(L)' 'MIDFGEYTPIYTDFQFSNRSIDRFFYRNAYPCEWSALHQWTGTSGTSVYEAILSHHSSSMAADQHMNLYWAGD' A
#
# COMPACT_ATOMS: atom_id res chain seq x y z
N MET A 1 4.22 -5.07 10.69
CA MET A 1 3.06 -4.18 10.57
C MET A 1 3.40 -3.10 9.58
N ILE A 2 2.65 -3.07 8.49
CA ILE A 2 2.68 -2.07 7.45
C ILE A 2 1.35 -1.35 7.58
N ASP A 3 1.40 -0.12 8.07
CA ASP A 3 0.22 0.61 8.53
C ASP A 3 -0.20 1.67 7.52
N PHE A 4 -1.43 2.19 7.65
CA PHE A 4 -2.04 3.20 6.79
C PHE A 4 -2.28 2.74 5.34
N GLY A 5 -2.31 3.68 4.38
CA GLY A 5 -2.67 3.46 2.97
C GLY A 5 -4.05 4.02 2.58
N GLU A 6 -4.92 4.31 3.54
CA GLU A 6 -6.29 4.77 3.34
C GLU A 6 -6.45 6.30 3.28
N TYR A 7 -5.41 7.04 3.67
CA TYR A 7 -5.42 8.49 3.85
C TYR A 7 -4.83 9.29 2.68
N THR A 8 -4.74 8.71 1.48
CA THR A 8 -4.37 9.47 0.29
C THR A 8 -5.29 10.70 0.14
N PRO A 9 -4.75 11.93 0.15
CA PRO A 9 -5.58 13.13 0.11
C PRO A 9 -6.32 13.28 -1.22
N ILE A 10 -7.57 13.74 -1.16
CA ILE A 10 -8.40 14.03 -2.33
C ILE A 10 -8.57 15.54 -2.61
N TYR A 11 -8.10 16.39 -1.69
CA TYR A 11 -8.26 17.84 -1.75
C TYR A 11 -7.47 18.48 -2.91
N THR A 12 -7.91 19.66 -3.34
CA THR A 12 -7.36 20.35 -4.52
C THR A 12 -5.97 20.95 -4.32
N ASP A 13 -5.58 21.18 -3.07
CA ASP A 13 -4.26 21.64 -2.64
C ASP A 13 -3.21 20.53 -2.59
N PHE A 14 -3.60 19.27 -2.79
CA PHE A 14 -2.70 18.13 -2.92
C PHE A 14 -2.48 17.77 -4.39
N GLN A 15 -1.22 17.51 -4.77
CA GLN A 15 -0.84 17.04 -6.10
C GLN A 15 0.24 15.97 -6.00
N PHE A 16 0.18 14.97 -6.88
CA PHE A 16 1.26 14.01 -7.02
C PHE A 16 2.42 14.65 -7.78
N SER A 17 3.65 14.45 -7.30
CA SER A 17 4.86 15.06 -7.90
C SER A 17 5.09 14.66 -9.36
N ASN A 18 4.78 13.42 -9.73
CA ASN A 18 5.11 12.84 -11.04
C ASN A 18 3.94 12.07 -11.69
N ARG A 19 2.69 12.35 -11.30
CA ARG A 19 1.51 11.66 -11.87
C ARG A 19 0.36 12.64 -12.12
N SER A 20 -0.16 12.65 -13.35
CA SER A 20 -1.45 13.25 -13.66
C SER A 20 -2.53 12.18 -13.51
N ILE A 21 -2.86 11.85 -12.26
CA ILE A 21 -3.91 10.89 -11.91
C ILE A 21 -4.94 11.59 -11.04
N ASP A 22 -6.19 11.26 -11.27
CA ASP A 22 -7.28 11.76 -10.44
C ASP A 22 -7.16 11.16 -9.02
N ARG A 23 -7.10 12.06 -8.03
CA ARG A 23 -6.91 11.71 -6.62
C ARG A 23 -8.07 10.88 -6.05
N PHE A 24 -9.29 11.14 -6.51
CA PHE A 24 -10.49 10.47 -6.07
C PHE A 24 -10.46 8.98 -6.44
N PHE A 25 -9.90 8.65 -7.62
CA PHE A 25 -9.68 7.26 -8.00
C PHE A 25 -8.43 6.67 -7.34
N TYR A 26 -7.32 7.42 -7.31
CA TYR A 26 -6.04 6.90 -6.83
C TYR A 26 -6.05 6.50 -5.34
N ARG A 27 -6.83 7.17 -4.48
CA ARG A 27 -6.92 6.78 -3.06
C ARG A 27 -7.29 5.31 -2.83
N ASN A 28 -8.04 4.72 -3.75
CA ASN A 28 -8.46 3.32 -3.65
C ASN A 28 -7.42 2.35 -4.24
N ALA A 29 -6.44 2.84 -5.00
CA ALA A 29 -5.35 2.03 -5.53
C ALA A 29 -4.12 2.05 -4.61
N TYR A 30 -3.96 3.11 -3.82
CA TYR A 30 -2.78 3.33 -2.99
C TYR A 30 -2.47 2.21 -1.98
N PRO A 31 -3.44 1.58 -1.30
CA PRO A 31 -3.14 0.45 -0.40
C PRO A 31 -2.37 -0.68 -1.08
N CYS A 32 -2.70 -1.04 -2.32
CA CYS A 32 -1.96 -2.06 -3.08
C CYS A 32 -0.55 -1.60 -3.46
N GLU A 33 -0.36 -0.36 -3.92
CA GLU A 33 0.98 0.17 -4.19
C GLU A 33 1.85 0.25 -2.93
N TRP A 34 1.24 0.58 -1.79
CA TRP A 34 1.90 0.60 -0.48
C TRP A 34 2.33 -0.80 -0.04
N SER A 35 1.48 -1.79 -0.26
CA SER A 35 1.80 -3.21 -0.06
C SER A 35 2.97 -3.66 -0.94
N ALA A 36 2.95 -3.31 -2.23
CA ALA A 36 3.98 -3.66 -3.20
C ALA A 36 5.35 -3.07 -2.82
N LEU A 37 5.38 -1.83 -2.33
CA LEU A 37 6.61 -1.20 -1.85
C LEU A 37 7.26 -1.98 -0.70
N HIS A 38 6.47 -2.50 0.23
CA HIS A 38 6.98 -3.25 1.37
C HIS A 38 7.47 -4.63 0.98
N GLN A 39 6.76 -5.32 0.09
CA GLN A 39 7.24 -6.55 -0.51
C GLN A 39 8.59 -6.33 -1.18
N TRP A 40 8.70 -5.30 -2.02
CA TRP A 40 9.94 -4.94 -2.71
C TRP A 40 11.08 -4.64 -1.73
N THR A 41 10.82 -3.82 -0.71
CA THR A 41 11.82 -3.51 0.34
C THR A 41 12.28 -4.79 1.05
N GLY A 42 11.36 -5.69 1.37
CA GLY A 42 11.67 -6.99 1.95
C GLY A 42 12.63 -7.82 1.09
N THR A 43 12.41 -7.88 -0.23
CA THR A 43 13.28 -8.63 -1.17
C THR A 43 14.73 -8.13 -1.25
N SER A 44 15.01 -6.91 -0.78
CA SER A 44 16.35 -6.32 -0.82
C SER A 44 17.26 -6.72 0.36
N GLY A 45 16.73 -7.33 1.42
CA GLY A 45 17.49 -7.70 2.61
C GLY A 45 17.29 -9.14 3.12
N THR A 46 16.13 -9.74 2.84
CA THR A 46 15.75 -11.10 3.28
C THR A 46 14.80 -11.71 2.25
N SER A 47 14.68 -13.03 2.19
CA SER A 47 13.68 -13.64 1.32
C SER A 47 12.29 -13.17 1.76
N VAL A 48 11.48 -12.63 0.85
CA VAL A 48 10.09 -12.23 1.14
C VAL A 48 9.26 -13.38 1.71
N TYR A 49 9.66 -14.62 1.40
CA TYR A 49 9.04 -15.85 1.91
C TYR A 49 9.33 -16.12 3.39
N GLU A 50 10.29 -15.42 3.99
CA GLU A 50 10.65 -15.53 5.41
C GLU A 50 10.07 -14.39 6.25
N ALA A 51 9.54 -13.35 5.60
CA ALA A 51 8.99 -12.17 6.27
C ALA A 51 7.46 -12.26 6.42
N ILE A 52 6.94 -11.77 7.55
CA ILE A 52 5.50 -11.54 7.72
C ILE A 52 5.20 -10.08 7.40
N LEU A 53 4.44 -9.86 6.33
CA LEU A 53 3.96 -8.57 5.88
C LEU A 53 2.47 -8.48 6.21
N SER A 54 2.18 -7.75 7.30
CA SER A 54 0.82 -7.56 7.82
C SER A 54 0.28 -6.17 7.56
N HIS A 55 -0.98 -6.06 7.16
CA HIS A 55 -1.60 -4.77 6.79
C HIS A 55 -3.10 -4.76 7.04
N HIS A 56 -3.65 -3.58 7.32
CA HIS A 56 -5.07 -3.39 7.64
C HIS A 56 -5.91 -2.76 6.53
N SER A 57 -5.39 -1.76 5.82
CA SER A 57 -6.03 -1.25 4.61
C SER A 57 -5.69 -2.11 3.39
N SER A 58 -6.58 -2.19 2.41
CA SER A 58 -6.40 -3.09 1.26
C SER A 58 -7.15 -2.57 0.05
N SER A 59 -6.69 -2.99 -1.13
CA SER A 59 -7.37 -2.76 -2.40
C SER A 59 -7.19 -3.97 -3.31
N MET A 60 -7.82 -3.94 -4.49
CA MET A 60 -7.72 -5.03 -5.45
C MET A 60 -6.25 -5.40 -5.73
N ALA A 61 -5.95 -6.70 -5.77
CA ALA A 61 -4.63 -7.30 -5.95
C ALA A 61 -3.61 -7.09 -4.81
N ALA A 62 -3.97 -6.48 -3.68
CA ALA A 62 -3.04 -6.31 -2.55
C ALA A 62 -2.60 -7.65 -1.91
N ASP A 63 -3.38 -8.72 -2.10
CA ASP A 63 -3.06 -10.09 -1.70
C ASP A 63 -1.83 -10.67 -2.40
N GLN A 64 -1.40 -10.07 -3.51
CA GLN A 64 -0.15 -10.45 -4.21
C GLN A 64 1.11 -9.95 -3.49
N HIS A 65 0.97 -9.00 -2.57
CA HIS A 65 2.08 -8.27 -1.95
C HIS A 65 2.18 -8.47 -0.44
N MET A 66 1.19 -9.10 0.19
CA MET A 66 1.11 -9.29 1.64
C MET A 66 0.66 -10.70 1.96
N ASN A 67 1.05 -11.21 3.12
CA ASN A 67 0.74 -12.58 3.53
C ASN A 67 -0.06 -12.67 4.83
N LEU A 68 -0.42 -11.54 5.43
CA LEU A 68 -1.27 -11.49 6.61
C LEU A 68 -2.16 -10.24 6.60
N TYR A 69 -3.47 -10.44 6.76
CA TYR A 69 -4.38 -9.33 7.05
C TYR A 69 -4.53 -9.18 8.57
N TRP A 70 -4.48 -7.94 9.04
CA TRP A 70 -4.79 -7.57 10.42
C TRP A 70 -6.01 -6.65 10.42
N ALA A 71 -6.86 -6.75 11.44
CA ALA A 71 -8.16 -6.08 11.47
C ALA A 71 -8.10 -4.55 11.63
N GLY A 72 -6.93 -3.99 11.92
CA GLY A 72 -6.81 -2.58 12.32
C GLY A 72 -7.31 -2.36 13.74
N ASP A 73 -7.37 -1.08 14.12
CA ASP A 73 -8.10 -0.54 15.25
C ASP A 73 -9.49 0.00 14.86
#